data_AF-A0A412D4H8-F1
#
_entry.id   AF-A0A412D4H8-F1
#
_cell.length_a   1.000
_cell.length_b   1.000
_cell.length_c   1.000
_cell.angle_alpha   90.00
_cell.angle_beta   90.00
_cell.angle_gamma   90.00
#
_symmetry.space_group_name_H-M   'P 1'
#
loop_
_entity.id
_entity.type
_entity.pdbx_description
1 polymer ?
#
loop_
_entity_poly.entity_id
_entity_poly.type
_entity_poly.pdbx_seq_one_letter_code
_entity_poly.pdbx_strand_id
1 'polypeptide(L)'
;MWRNYKKKEKKKPLFEVEGVKVKKKPDLVDKLDRIFSLFIRYRDTMPNGYFQCISCGKIKPFNKADCGHYINRQHMSTRFDEMNCNAQCSHCNRFMEGNIQDYRRRLVAKYGERNVLILEAKKNVTKQFSDFQLEKLITHYKEEAKKLKEAKGL
;
A
#
# COMPACT_ATOMS: atom_id res chain seq x y z
N MET A 1 -10.10 68.17 -6.81
CA MET A 1 -10.29 66.97 -7.65
C MET A 1 -9.73 65.74 -6.93
N TRP A 2 -10.56 64.91 -6.32
CA TRP A 2 -10.12 63.62 -5.76
C TRP A 2 -10.35 62.53 -6.82
N ARG A 3 -9.30 61.80 -7.18
CA ARG A 3 -9.33 60.72 -8.17
C ARG A 3 -10.12 59.53 -7.60
N ASN A 4 -11.20 59.14 -8.28
CA ASN A 4 -11.97 57.93 -7.98
C ASN A 4 -11.09 56.68 -8.08
N TYR A 5 -10.72 56.10 -6.93
CA TYR A 5 -10.01 54.83 -6.86
C TYR A 5 -11.00 53.68 -7.10
N LYS A 6 -11.00 53.09 -8.30
CA LYS A 6 -11.79 51.88 -8.58
C LYS A 6 -11.16 50.69 -7.86
N LYS A 7 -11.85 50.17 -6.84
CA LYS A 7 -11.50 48.93 -6.14
C LYS A 7 -11.49 47.78 -7.15
N LYS A 8 -10.32 47.20 -7.45
CA LYS A 8 -10.24 46.00 -8.31
C LYS A 8 -10.96 44.85 -7.61
N GLU A 9 -11.99 44.31 -8.25
CA GLU A 9 -12.70 43.13 -7.77
C GLU A 9 -11.73 41.95 -7.66
N LYS A 10 -11.66 41.33 -6.47
CA LYS A 10 -10.87 40.12 -6.27
C LYS A 10 -11.58 38.98 -7.02
N LYS A 11 -10.95 38.46 -8.08
CA LYS A 11 -11.45 37.28 -8.78
C LYS A 11 -11.53 36.12 -7.79
N LYS A 12 -12.73 35.54 -7.63
CA LYS A 12 -12.94 34.35 -6.80
C LYS A 12 -12.09 33.20 -7.33
N PRO A 13 -11.50 32.36 -6.46
CA PRO A 13 -10.72 31.22 -6.90
C PRO A 13 -11.59 30.24 -7.71
N LEU A 14 -10.97 29.54 -8.67
CA LEU A 14 -11.65 28.70 -9.67
C LEU A 14 -12.57 27.61 -9.09
N PHE A 15 -12.37 27.23 -7.82
CA PHE A 15 -13.19 26.25 -7.11
C PHE A 15 -14.50 26.82 -6.52
N GLU A 16 -14.64 28.14 -6.40
CA GLU A 16 -15.86 28.84 -5.96
C GLU A 16 -16.78 29.21 -7.14
N VAL A 17 -16.37 28.89 -8.37
CA VAL A 17 -17.18 29.14 -9.56
C VAL A 17 -18.20 28.01 -9.68
N GLU A 18 -19.47 28.33 -9.42
CA GLU A 18 -20.59 27.40 -9.58
C GLU A 18 -20.58 26.80 -10.99
N GLY A 19 -20.48 25.47 -11.07
CA GLY A 19 -20.49 24.72 -12.34
C GLY A 19 -19.15 24.12 -12.78
N VAL A 20 -18.01 24.44 -12.14
CA VAL A 20 -16.71 23.84 -12.50
C VAL A 20 -16.53 22.47 -11.79
N LYS A 21 -16.85 21.38 -12.49
CA LYS A 21 -16.50 20.01 -12.05
C LYS A 21 -14.99 19.75 -12.26
N VAL A 22 -14.17 20.02 -11.26
CA VAL A 22 -12.74 19.65 -11.28
C VAL A 22 -12.62 18.13 -11.16
N LYS A 23 -12.26 17.45 -12.26
CA LYS A 23 -11.89 16.03 -12.21
C LYS A 23 -10.58 15.90 -11.42
N LYS A 24 -10.64 15.35 -10.20
CA LYS A 24 -9.45 15.07 -9.38
C LYS A 24 -8.54 14.10 -10.16
N LYS A 25 -7.26 14.44 -10.31
CA LYS A 25 -6.27 13.52 -10.88
C LYS A 25 -6.32 12.20 -10.08
N PRO A 26 -6.31 11.03 -10.75
CA PRO A 26 -6.28 9.75 -10.05
C PRO A 26 -5.02 9.67 -9.19
N ASP A 27 -5.19 9.25 -7.94
CA ASP A 27 -4.09 9.05 -7.01
C ASP A 27 -3.34 7.77 -7.40
N LEU A 28 -2.16 7.92 -8.00
CA LEU A 28 -1.33 6.80 -8.43
C LEU A 28 -0.87 5.94 -7.25
N VAL A 29 -0.71 6.53 -6.06
CA VAL A 29 -0.33 5.79 -4.84
C VAL A 29 -1.47 4.88 -4.41
N ASP A 30 -2.71 5.39 -4.35
CA ASP A 30 -3.90 4.56 -4.01
C ASP A 30 -4.12 3.45 -5.05
N LYS A 31 -3.91 3.75 -6.34
CA LYS A 31 -3.98 2.73 -7.39
C LYS A 31 -2.93 1.64 -7.21
N LEU A 32 -1.69 2.03 -6.89
CA LEU A 32 -0.61 1.09 -6.61
C LEU A 32 -0.89 0.28 -5.34
N ASP A 33 -1.38 0.88 -4.27
CA ASP A 33 -1.76 0.18 -3.03
C ASP A 33 -2.72 -0.98 -3.29
N ARG A 34 -3.76 -0.75 -4.11
CA ARG A 34 -4.75 -1.80 -4.44
C ARG A 34 -4.12 -2.96 -5.21
N ILE A 35 -3.28 -2.66 -6.19
CA ILE A 35 -2.63 -3.66 -7.03
C ILE A 35 -1.57 -4.44 -6.25
N PHE A 36 -0.74 -3.73 -5.48
CA PHE A 36 0.29 -4.32 -4.65
C PHE A 36 -0.31 -5.19 -3.54
N SER A 37 -1.39 -4.74 -2.90
CA SER A 37 -2.15 -5.55 -1.94
C SER A 37 -2.65 -6.85 -2.57
N LEU A 38 -3.20 -6.78 -3.80
CA LEU A 38 -3.65 -7.96 -4.53
C LEU A 38 -2.50 -8.93 -4.82
N PHE A 39 -1.37 -8.41 -5.29
CA PHE A 39 -0.14 -9.17 -5.53
C PHE A 39 0.33 -9.91 -4.27
N ILE A 40 0.48 -9.22 -3.14
CA ILE A 40 0.95 -9.83 -1.88
C ILE A 40 0.04 -10.96 -1.43
N ARG A 41 -1.28 -10.77 -1.51
CA ARG A 41 -2.24 -11.81 -1.16
C ARG A 41 -2.10 -13.02 -2.09
N TYR A 42 -2.00 -12.82 -3.40
CA TYR A 42 -1.80 -13.94 -4.33
C TYR A 42 -0.45 -14.63 -4.11
N ARG A 43 0.63 -13.88 -3.87
CA ARG A 43 1.98 -14.42 -3.59
C ARG A 43 1.97 -15.37 -2.41
N ASP A 44 1.33 -14.99 -1.31
CA ASP A 44 1.34 -15.76 -0.05
C ASP A 44 0.20 -16.80 0.06
N THR A 45 -0.71 -16.84 -0.91
CA THR A 45 -1.78 -17.85 -0.97
C THR A 45 -1.26 -19.13 -1.62
N MET A 46 -1.58 -20.28 -1.04
CA MET A 46 -1.27 -21.59 -1.59
C MET A 46 -2.24 -21.96 -2.72
N PRO A 47 -1.89 -22.92 -3.61
CA PRO A 47 -2.76 -23.32 -4.74
C PRO A 47 -4.16 -23.81 -4.34
N ASN A 48 -4.36 -24.22 -3.08
CA ASN A 48 -5.66 -24.65 -2.57
C ASN A 48 -6.59 -23.47 -2.20
N GLY A 49 -6.19 -22.21 -2.40
CA GLY A 49 -6.97 -21.02 -2.06
C GLY A 49 -6.90 -20.60 -0.59
N TYR A 50 -5.95 -21.14 0.17
CA TYR A 50 -5.70 -20.77 1.57
C TYR A 50 -4.36 -20.09 1.73
N PHE A 51 -4.22 -19.25 2.74
CA PHE A 51 -2.96 -18.61 3.12
C PHE A 51 -2.69 -18.83 4.60
N GLN A 52 -1.42 -18.76 4.98
CA GLN A 52 -1.01 -18.76 6.38
C GLN A 52 -0.82 -17.31 6.84
N CYS A 53 -1.52 -16.90 7.90
CA CYS A 53 -1.39 -15.55 8.44
C CYS A 53 0.02 -15.32 9.00
N ILE A 54 0.71 -14.28 8.52
CA ILE A 54 2.06 -13.92 8.98
C ILE A 54 2.14 -13.57 10.47
N SER A 55 1.05 -13.16 11.12
CA SER A 55 1.06 -12.87 12.56
C SER A 55 0.67 -14.09 13.39
N CYS A 56 -0.52 -14.67 13.21
CA CYS A 56 -0.98 -15.75 14.10
C CYS A 56 -0.61 -17.16 13.62
N GLY A 57 -0.09 -17.33 12.40
CA GLY A 57 0.30 -18.62 11.83
C GLY A 57 -0.85 -19.55 11.45
N LYS A 58 -2.11 -19.15 11.68
CA LYS A 58 -3.30 -19.94 11.32
C LYS A 58 -3.53 -19.92 9.80
N ILE A 59 -3.94 -21.06 9.24
CA ILE A 59 -4.35 -21.20 7.84
C ILE A 59 -5.79 -20.69 7.69
N LYS A 60 -6.04 -19.85 6.69
CA LYS A 60 -7.34 -19.21 6.43
C LYS A 60 -7.60 -19.08 4.93
N PRO A 61 -8.87 -19.01 4.49
CA PRO A 61 -9.21 -18.85 3.08
C PRO A 61 -8.79 -17.46 2.55
N PHE A 62 -8.49 -17.38 1.25
CA PHE A 62 -8.05 -16.16 0.55
C PHE A 62 -8.94 -14.94 0.80
N ASN A 63 -10.25 -15.12 0.91
CA ASN A 63 -11.20 -14.03 1.16
C ASN A 63 -11.01 -13.32 2.52
N LYS A 64 -10.28 -13.93 3.46
CA LYS A 64 -9.88 -13.33 4.76
C LYS A 64 -8.44 -12.80 4.76
N ALA A 65 -7.78 -12.81 3.61
CA ALA A 65 -6.43 -12.27 3.45
C ALA A 65 -6.47 -10.75 3.22
N ASP A 66 -5.72 -10.03 4.03
CA ASP A 66 -5.37 -8.63 3.84
C ASP A 66 -3.85 -8.51 3.61
N CYS A 67 -3.41 -7.39 3.02
CA CYS A 67 -2.00 -7.05 2.93
C CYS A 67 -1.53 -6.35 4.23
N GLY A 68 -0.99 -7.15 5.15
CA GLY A 68 -0.48 -6.65 6.43
C GLY A 68 0.89 -6.02 6.28
N HIS A 69 1.07 -4.80 6.79
CA HIS A 69 2.34 -4.09 6.78
C HIS A 69 3.00 -4.19 8.16
N TYR A 70 4.25 -4.66 8.21
CA TYR A 70 5.02 -4.69 9.47
C TYR A 70 5.40 -3.27 9.92
N ILE A 71 5.98 -2.49 9.02
CA ILE A 71 6.23 -1.06 9.18
C ILE A 71 5.10 -0.30 8.50
N ASN A 72 4.51 0.64 9.23
CA ASN A 72 3.31 1.39 8.83
C ASN A 72 3.48 2.02 7.43
N ARG A 73 2.39 1.99 6.65
CA ARG A 73 2.23 2.55 5.31
C ARG A 73 2.68 4.02 5.15
N GLN A 74 2.76 4.78 6.24
CA GLN A 74 3.28 6.17 6.24
C GLN A 74 4.75 6.26 5.78
N HIS A 75 5.52 5.18 5.93
CA HIS A 75 6.92 5.13 5.51
C HIS A 75 7.02 4.69 4.04
N MET A 76 7.12 5.67 3.12
CA MET A 76 7.17 5.39 1.67
C MET A 76 8.36 4.52 1.24
N SER A 77 9.46 4.50 2.00
CA SER A 77 10.62 3.65 1.74
C SER A 77 10.31 2.16 1.86
N THR A 78 9.37 1.79 2.74
CA THR A 78 8.99 0.39 3.03
C THR A 78 7.57 0.04 2.60
N ARG A 79 6.76 1.02 2.18
CA ARG A 79 5.35 0.84 1.81
C ARG A 79 5.13 -0.22 0.73
N PHE A 80 5.96 -0.20 -0.31
CA PHE A 80 5.91 -1.15 -1.43
C PHE A 80 7.08 -2.14 -1.40
N ASP A 81 7.66 -2.37 -0.22
CA ASP A 81 8.68 -3.39 0.00
C ASP A 81 8.00 -4.73 0.31
N GLU A 82 8.27 -5.73 -0.53
CA GLU A 82 7.69 -7.06 -0.43
C GLU A 82 8.04 -7.81 0.86
N MET A 83 9.17 -7.48 1.51
CA MET A 83 9.53 -8.06 2.80
C MET A 83 8.67 -7.46 3.92
N ASN A 84 8.34 -6.17 3.79
CA ASN A 84 7.49 -5.45 4.74
C ASN A 84 6.03 -5.92 4.71
N CYS A 85 5.59 -6.45 3.57
CA CYS A 85 4.19 -6.74 3.30
C CYS A 85 3.96 -8.25 3.11
N ASN A 86 3.06 -8.82 3.89
CA ASN A 86 2.74 -10.25 3.84
C ASN A 86 1.25 -10.46 4.09
N ALA A 87 0.71 -11.60 3.65
CA ALA A 87 -0.68 -11.93 3.87
C ALA A 87 -0.99 -12.10 5.37
N GLN A 88 -1.95 -11.32 5.83
CA GLN A 88 -2.34 -11.25 7.22
C GLN A 88 -3.85 -11.37 7.30
N CYS A 89 -4.36 -12.09 8.31
CA CYS A 89 -5.80 -12.20 8.48
C CYS A 89 -6.41 -10.91 9.01
N SER A 90 -7.65 -10.62 8.62
CA SER A 90 -8.33 -9.38 9.01
C SER A 90 -8.43 -9.18 10.52
N HIS A 91 -8.53 -10.26 11.31
CA HIS A 91 -8.51 -10.17 12.78
C HIS A 91 -7.18 -9.59 13.28
N CYS A 92 -6.04 -10.17 12.87
CA CYS A 92 -4.73 -9.67 13.27
C CYS A 92 -4.44 -8.28 12.71
N ASN A 93 -4.75 -8.05 11.43
CA ASN A 93 -4.43 -6.79 10.76
C ASN A 93 -5.27 -5.62 11.30
N ARG A 94 -6.59 -5.79 11.38
CA ARG A 94 -7.52 -4.68 11.63
C ARG A 94 -7.90 -4.51 13.10
N PHE A 95 -7.96 -5.60 13.87
CA PHE A 95 -8.47 -5.57 15.25
C PHE A 95 -7.38 -5.70 16.31
N MET A 96 -6.20 -6.23 15.93
CA MET A 96 -5.05 -6.40 16.83
C MET A 96 -3.87 -5.50 16.44
N GLU A 97 -4.14 -4.39 15.73
CA GLU A 97 -3.14 -3.40 15.31
C GLU A 97 -1.93 -4.04 14.57
N GLY A 98 -2.21 -5.00 13.69
CA GLY A 98 -1.17 -5.72 12.96
C GLY A 98 -0.47 -6.83 13.75
N ASN A 99 -0.82 -7.05 15.03
CA ASN A 99 -0.19 -8.03 15.93
C ASN A 99 1.34 -8.09 15.71
N ILE A 100 1.98 -6.93 15.89
CA ILE A 100 3.33 -6.63 15.41
C ILE A 100 4.41 -7.50 16.07
N GLN A 101 4.24 -7.89 17.33
CA GLN A 101 5.20 -8.75 18.02
C GLN A 101 5.30 -10.14 17.38
N ASP A 102 4.14 -10.77 17.15
CA ASP A 102 4.10 -12.06 16.47
C ASP A 102 4.47 -11.95 14.98
N TYR A 103 4.11 -10.83 14.34
CA TYR A 103 4.52 -10.52 12.97
C TYR A 103 6.06 -10.51 12.90
N ARG A 104 6.73 -9.74 13.78
CA ARG A 104 8.20 -9.66 13.82
C ARG A 104 8.82 -11.03 14.01
N ARG A 105 8.34 -11.83 14.97
CA ARG A 105 8.86 -13.18 15.23
C ARG A 105 8.84 -14.05 13.97
N ARG A 106 7.74 -14.00 13.20
CA ARG A 106 7.60 -14.77 11.96
C ARG A 106 8.36 -14.16 10.79
N LEU A 107 8.53 -12.84 10.72
CA LEU A 107 9.43 -12.20 9.77
C LEU A 107 10.88 -12.66 9.97
N VAL A 108 11.34 -12.71 11.22
CA VAL A 108 12.68 -13.20 11.57
C VAL A 108 12.82 -14.67 11.17
N ALA A 109 11.80 -15.49 11.43
CA ALA A 109 11.80 -16.89 10.98
C ALA A 109 11.82 -17.03 9.44
N LYS A 110 11.14 -16.13 8.71
CA LYS A 110 11.02 -16.17 7.24
C LYS A 110 12.25 -15.61 6.52
N TYR A 111 12.81 -14.51 7.00
CA TYR A 111 13.85 -13.75 6.30
C TYR A 111 15.17 -13.62 7.08
N GLY A 112 15.21 -14.01 8.35
CA GLY A 112 16.36 -13.85 9.23
C GLY A 112 16.44 -12.47 9.89
N GLU A 113 17.02 -12.42 11.10
CA GLU A 113 17.12 -11.21 11.94
C GLU A 113 17.83 -10.06 11.22
N ARG A 114 18.95 -10.34 10.54
CA ARG A 114 19.72 -9.33 9.81
C ARG A 114 18.87 -8.56 8.81
N ASN A 115 18.03 -9.26 8.05
CA ASN A 115 17.18 -8.63 7.05
C ASN A 115 16.04 -7.82 7.68
N VAL A 116 15.51 -8.29 8.81
CA VAL A 116 14.49 -7.55 9.58
C VAL A 116 15.08 -6.26 10.14
N LEU A 117 16.31 -6.28 10.66
CA LEU A 117 17.00 -5.07 11.14
C LEU A 117 17.25 -4.07 10.01
N ILE A 118 17.66 -4.54 8.83
CA ILE A 118 17.80 -3.67 7.63
C ILE A 118 16.44 -3.06 7.25
N LEU A 119 15.37 -3.86 7.27
CA LEU A 119 14.02 -3.39 6.98
C LEU A 119 13.56 -2.32 7.99
N GLU A 120 13.81 -2.55 9.28
CA GLU A 120 13.52 -1.59 10.35
C GLU A 120 14.32 -0.29 10.19
N ALA A 121 15.57 -0.36 9.71
CA ALA A 121 16.38 0.81 9.42
C ALA A 121 15.87 1.61 8.21
N LYS A 122 15.36 0.93 7.16
CA LYS A 122 14.81 1.58 5.95
C LYS A 122 13.68 2.57 6.26
N LYS A 123 12.93 2.39 7.35
CA LYS A 123 11.82 3.31 7.74
C LYS A 123 12.27 4.76 7.94
N ASN A 124 13.55 4.95 8.27
CA ASN A 124 14.15 6.26 8.53
C ASN A 124 14.65 6.95 7.25
N VAL A 125 14.58 6.26 6.10
CA VAL A 125 14.97 6.82 4.80
C VAL A 125 13.77 7.52 4.18
N THR A 126 13.92 8.81 3.87
CA THR A 126 12.92 9.55 3.09
C THR A 126 12.96 9.08 1.64
N LYS A 127 11.83 8.60 1.12
CA LYS A 127 11.68 8.20 -0.28
C LYS A 127 10.44 8.88 -0.85
N GLN A 128 10.61 9.50 -2.02
CA GLN A 128 9.51 10.02 -2.82
C GLN A 128 9.50 9.30 -4.16
N PHE A 129 8.31 8.94 -4.63
CA PHE A 129 8.13 8.34 -5.94
C PHE A 129 7.68 9.42 -6.93
N SER A 130 8.32 9.45 -8.08
CA SER A 130 7.79 10.17 -9.24
C SER A 130 6.60 9.43 -9.84
N ASP A 131 5.73 10.14 -10.55
CA ASP A 131 4.59 9.55 -11.27
C ASP A 131 5.04 8.42 -12.20
N PHE A 132 6.15 8.60 -12.93
CA PHE A 132 6.74 7.58 -13.79
C PHE A 132 7.13 6.30 -13.03
N GLN A 133 7.72 6.44 -11.83
CA GLN A 133 8.06 5.27 -11.01
C GLN A 133 6.82 4.55 -10.51
N LEU A 134 5.77 5.29 -10.10
CA LEU A 134 4.50 4.71 -9.67
C LEU A 134 3.83 3.94 -10.82
N GLU A 135 3.78 4.52 -12.02
CA GLU A 135 3.21 3.87 -13.21
C GLU A 135 3.95 2.59 -13.60
N LYS A 136 5.29 2.61 -13.51
CA LYS A 136 6.11 1.42 -13.73
C LYS A 136 5.81 0.32 -12.72
N LEU A 137 5.72 0.67 -11.43
CA LEU A 137 5.37 -0.28 -10.36
C LEU A 137 3.95 -0.83 -10.52
N ILE A 138 2.99 0.03 -10.89
CA ILE A 138 1.60 -0.37 -11.17
C ILE A 138 1.56 -1.41 -12.27
N THR A 139 2.29 -1.19 -13.36
CA THR A 139 2.33 -2.12 -14.50
C THR A 139 2.96 -3.44 -14.09
N HIS A 140 4.13 -3.38 -13.44
CA HIS A 140 4.84 -4.55 -12.97
C HIS A 140 3.99 -5.44 -12.03
N TYR A 141 3.45 -4.89 -10.95
CA TYR A 141 2.69 -5.69 -9.99
C TYR A 141 1.33 -6.15 -10.52
N LYS A 142 0.76 -5.44 -11.50
CA LYS A 142 -0.46 -5.90 -12.17
C LYS A 142 -0.19 -7.16 -12.99
N GLU A 143 0.92 -7.21 -13.71
CA GLU A 143 1.33 -8.39 -14.47
C GLU A 143 1.68 -9.56 -13.55
N GLU A 144 2.46 -9.31 -12.50
CA GLU A 144 2.83 -10.34 -11.52
C GLU A 144 1.60 -10.90 -10.78
N ALA A 145 0.66 -10.04 -10.38
CA ALA A 145 -0.59 -10.49 -9.77
C ALA A 145 -1.42 -11.38 -10.72
N LYS A 146 -1.44 -11.05 -12.02
CA LYS A 146 -2.13 -11.86 -13.02
C LYS A 146 -1.46 -13.23 -13.18
N LYS A 147 -0.14 -13.26 -13.35
CA LYS A 147 0.64 -14.51 -13.45
C LYS A 147 0.44 -15.41 -12.22
N LEU A 148 0.50 -14.85 -11.03
CA LEU A 148 0.31 -15.59 -9.78
C LEU A 148 -1.11 -16.14 -9.65
N LYS A 149 -2.12 -15.37 -10.07
CA LYS A 149 -3.51 -15.82 -10.06
C LYS A 149 -3.70 -17.02 -10.99
N GLU A 150 -3.22 -16.91 -12.23
CA GLU A 150 -3.31 -17.97 -13.24
C GLU A 150 -2.54 -19.23 -12.81
N ALA A 151 -1.31 -19.07 -12.33
CA ALA A 151 -0.46 -20.18 -11.89
C ALA A 151 -1.03 -20.95 -10.69
N LYS A 152 -1.86 -20.31 -9.87
CA LYS A 152 -2.46 -20.91 -8.66
C LYS A 152 -3.91 -21.34 -8.87
N GLY A 153 -4.49 -21.11 -10.05
CA GLY A 153 -5.89 -21.46 -10.35
C GLY A 153 -6.91 -20.73 -9.47
N LEU A 154 -6.60 -19.49 -9.06
CA LEU A 154 -7.44 -18.65 -8.17
C LEU A 154 -8.36 -17.71 -8.96
#